data_AF-A0A6B3H5E8-F1
#
_entry.id   AF-A0A6B3H5E8-F1
#
_cell.length_a   1.000
_cell.length_b   1.000
_cell.length_c   1.000
_cell.angle_alpha   90.00
_cell.angle_beta   90.00
_cell.angle_gamma   90.00
#
_symmetry.space_group_name_H-M   'P 1'
#
loop_
_entity.id
_entity.type
_entity.pdbx_description
1 polymer ?
#
loop_
_entity_poly.entity_id
_entity_poly.type
_entity_poly.pdbx_seq_one_letter_code
_entity_poly.pdbx_strand_id
1 'polypeptide(L)'
;NDATLERYAEMAQVQADAGAHVVGPSGMMDGQVGVVRDALDQTGYEDVSILAYTAKYSSAFYGPFREAVGSSLTGDRKTYQQ
;
A
#
# COMPACT_ATOMS: atom_id res chain seq x y z
N ASN A 1 10.48 0.27 -7.04
CA ASN A 1 10.31 0.70 -5.65
C ASN A 1 9.90 2.17 -5.60
N ASP A 2 10.83 3.09 -5.82
CA ASP A 2 10.65 4.52 -5.49
C ASP A 2 9.51 5.20 -6.27
N ALA A 3 9.40 4.97 -7.58
CA ALA A 3 8.28 5.49 -8.36
C ALA A 3 6.89 4.99 -7.90
N THR A 4 6.84 3.83 -7.21
CA THR A 4 5.61 3.33 -6.60
C THR A 4 5.33 4.04 -5.27
N LEU A 5 6.37 4.42 -4.52
CA LEU A 5 6.22 5.16 -3.27
C LEU A 5 5.59 6.54 -3.51
N GLU A 6 5.95 7.22 -4.60
CA GLU A 6 5.33 8.48 -5.02
C GLU A 6 3.81 8.33 -5.15
N ARG A 7 3.36 7.24 -5.81
CA ARG A 7 1.92 6.94 -5.94
C ARG A 7 1.28 6.56 -4.61
N TYR A 8 2.02 5.96 -3.69
CA TYR A 8 1.48 5.59 -2.38
C TYR A 8 1.24 6.82 -1.51
N ALA A 9 2.13 7.82 -1.58
CA ALA A 9 1.92 9.13 -0.97
C ALA A 9 0.65 9.81 -1.52
N GLU A 10 0.53 9.92 -2.85
CA GLU A 10 -0.65 10.52 -3.50
C GLU A 10 -1.94 9.79 -3.12
N MET A 11 -1.96 8.45 -3.16
CA MET A 11 -3.15 7.67 -2.79
C MET A 11 -3.53 7.84 -1.32
N ALA A 12 -2.55 7.92 -0.41
CA ALA A 12 -2.83 8.11 1.01
C ALA A 12 -3.48 9.47 1.27
N GLN A 13 -2.99 10.54 0.62
CA GLN A 13 -3.59 11.88 0.72
C GLN A 13 -5.03 11.89 0.21
N VAL A 14 -5.27 11.37 -1.01
CA VAL A 14 -6.63 11.33 -1.59
C VAL A 14 -7.59 10.49 -0.74
N GLN A 15 -7.12 9.39 -0.14
CA GLN A 15 -7.94 8.59 0.77
C GLN A 15 -8.25 9.33 2.08
N ALA A 16 -7.28 10.04 2.65
CA ALA A 16 -7.48 10.86 3.84
C ALA A 16 -8.44 12.03 3.58
N ASP A 17 -8.28 12.73 2.45
CA ASP A 17 -9.21 13.77 1.97
C ASP A 17 -10.65 13.23 1.83
N ALA A 18 -10.79 11.97 1.42
CA ALA A 18 -12.08 11.29 1.30
C ALA A 18 -12.66 10.81 2.65
N GLY A 19 -11.96 11.02 3.77
CA GLY A 19 -12.39 10.67 5.13
C GLY A 19 -11.92 9.29 5.61
N ALA A 20 -10.89 8.70 5.00
CA ALA A 20 -10.31 7.45 5.49
C ALA A 20 -9.54 7.69 6.80
N HIS A 21 -9.96 7.00 7.87
CA HIS A 21 -9.26 7.03 9.16
C HIS A 21 -8.04 6.10 9.20
N VAL A 22 -7.96 5.16 8.26
CA VAL A 22 -6.87 4.17 8.16
C VAL A 22 -6.52 3.94 6.70
N VAL A 23 -5.23 3.95 6.37
CA VAL A 23 -4.70 3.55 5.07
C VAL A 23 -3.87 2.28 5.18
N GLY A 24 -3.98 1.39 4.19
CA GLY A 24 -3.42 0.03 4.24
C GLY A 24 -2.46 -0.29 3.10
N PRO A 25 -1.21 0.22 3.10
CA PRO A 25 -0.25 -0.09 2.04
C PRO A 25 0.11 -1.59 2.08
N SER A 26 -0.17 -2.28 0.97
CA SER A 26 -0.01 -3.74 0.86
C SER A 26 0.84 -4.20 -0.33
N GLY A 27 1.57 -3.26 -0.95
CA GLY A 27 2.43 -3.51 -2.09
C GLY A 27 3.76 -4.16 -1.78
N MET A 28 4.19 -4.10 -0.53
CA MET A 28 5.53 -4.52 -0.10
C MET A 28 6.65 -3.72 -0.77
N MET A 29 6.46 -2.40 -0.89
CA MET A 29 7.55 -1.51 -1.30
C MET A 29 8.37 -1.12 -0.07
N ASP A 30 9.69 -1.16 -0.19
CA ASP A 30 10.60 -0.76 0.87
C ASP A 30 10.42 0.74 1.13
N GLY A 31 10.26 1.11 2.41
CA GLY A 31 10.01 2.50 2.81
C GLY A 31 8.56 2.97 2.69
N GLN A 32 7.61 2.11 2.27
CA GLN A 32 6.20 2.52 2.06
C GLN A 32 5.55 3.18 3.28
N VAL A 33 5.90 2.77 4.49
CA VAL A 33 5.34 3.37 5.72
C VAL A 33 5.86 4.79 5.92
N GLY A 34 7.16 5.01 5.75
CA GLY A 34 7.77 6.32 5.93
C GLY A 34 7.22 7.34 4.93
N VAL A 35 7.21 6.97 3.64
CA VAL A 35 6.71 7.87 2.58
C VAL A 35 5.23 8.19 2.75
N VAL A 36 4.40 7.20 3.10
CA VAL A 36 2.97 7.44 3.39
C VAL A 36 2.79 8.33 4.62
N ARG A 37 3.58 8.10 5.68
CA ARG A 37 3.50 8.91 6.90
C ARG A 37 3.87 10.37 6.64
N ASP A 38 5.00 10.61 5.97
CA ASP A 38 5.46 11.96 5.62
C ASP A 38 4.42 12.70 4.78
N ALA A 39 3.78 12.00 3.83
CA ALA A 39 2.76 12.59 2.95
C ALA A 39 1.48 12.99 3.71
N LEU A 40 1.03 12.16 4.66
CA LEU A 40 -0.13 12.46 5.50
C LEU A 40 0.18 13.61 6.47
N ASP A 41 1.37 13.62 7.09
CA ASP A 41 1.76 14.66 8.05
C ASP A 41 1.91 16.02 7.37
N GLN A 42 2.48 16.08 6.17
CA GLN A 42 2.58 17.31 5.38
C GLN A 42 1.23 17.91 4.97
N THR A 43 0.16 17.13 5.05
CA THR A 43 -1.21 17.53 4.66
C THR A 43 -2.16 17.65 5.85
N GLY A 44 -1.66 17.53 7.09
CA GLY A 44 -2.44 17.70 8.32
C GLY A 44 -3.33 16.50 8.69
N TYR A 45 -2.92 15.29 8.27
CA TYR A 45 -3.60 14.02 8.55
C TYR A 45 -2.83 13.13 9.52
N GLU A 46 -2.29 13.71 10.59
CA GLU A 46 -1.51 13.01 11.62
C GLU A 46 -2.33 11.90 12.32
N ASP A 47 -3.64 12.10 12.46
CA ASP A 47 -4.57 11.16 13.10
C ASP A 47 -4.95 9.95 12.21
N VAL A 48 -4.67 10.02 10.91
CA VAL A 48 -4.92 8.90 9.98
C VAL A 48 -3.91 7.79 10.26
N SER A 49 -4.40 6.61 10.64
CA SER A 49 -3.55 5.46 10.98
C SER A 49 -3.02 4.73 9.74
N ILE A 50 -1.84 4.12 9.86
CA ILE A 50 -1.26 3.28 8.80
C ILE A 50 -1.32 1.81 9.26
N LEU A 51 -2.21 1.02 8.66
CA LEU A 51 -2.24 -0.43 8.83
C LEU A 51 -1.31 -1.09 7.79
N ALA A 52 -0.02 -1.02 8.06
CA ALA A 52 0.99 -1.55 7.15
C ALA A 52 0.95 -3.09 7.11
N TYR A 53 0.87 -3.65 5.90
CA TYR A 53 1.14 -5.07 5.69
C TYR A 53 2.66 -5.26 5.71
N THR A 54 3.25 -5.25 6.91
CA THR A 54 4.71 -5.27 7.11
C THR A 54 5.34 -6.61 6.75
N ALA A 55 4.59 -7.70 6.93
CA ALA A 55 4.99 -9.05 6.56
C ALA A 55 3.92 -9.68 5.65
N LYS A 56 4.04 -9.46 4.33
CA LYS A 56 3.18 -10.09 3.32
C LYS A 56 4.01 -10.95 2.38
N TYR A 57 3.72 -12.24 2.40
CA TYR A 57 4.48 -13.26 1.69
C TYR A 57 3.98 -13.49 0.26
N SER A 58 4.85 -13.93 -0.64
CA SER A 58 4.55 -14.39 -1.99
C SER A 58 3.88 -15.77 -1.93
N SER A 59 2.58 -15.77 -1.57
CA SER A 59 1.84 -17.00 -1.30
C SER A 59 0.95 -17.45 -2.47
N ALA A 60 0.81 -18.77 -2.61
CA ALA A 60 -0.17 -19.40 -3.49
C ALA A 60 -1.61 -19.23 -2.99
N PHE A 61 -1.81 -18.88 -1.71
CA PHE A 61 -3.15 -18.74 -1.12
C PHE A 61 -3.93 -17.53 -1.64
N TYR A 62 -3.29 -16.62 -2.37
CA TYR A 62 -3.95 -15.44 -2.94
C TYR A 62 -4.71 -15.70 -4.24
N GLY A 63 -4.77 -16.95 -4.74
CA GLY A 63 -5.52 -17.32 -5.95
C GLY A 63 -6.96 -16.79 -5.98
N PRO A 64 -7.81 -17.16 -5.00
CA PRO A 64 -9.20 -16.68 -4.95
C PRO A 64 -9.32 -15.16 -4.86
N PHE A 65 -8.42 -14.51 -4.12
CA PHE A 65 -8.41 -13.05 -4.01
C PHE A 65 -8.09 -12.38 -5.35
N ARG A 66 -7.12 -12.91 -6.12
CA ARG A 66 -6.74 -12.38 -7.43
C ARG A 66 -7.90 -12.42 -8.43
N GLU A 67 -8.70 -13.48 -8.39
CA GLU A 67 -9.93 -13.60 -9.20
C GLU A 67 -10.96 -12.53 -8.78
N ALA A 68 -11.25 -12.45 -7.47
CA ALA A 68 -12.28 -11.55 -6.94
C ALA A 68 -12.02 -10.06 -7.25
N VAL A 69 -10.75 -9.63 -7.25
CA VAL A 69 -10.38 -8.23 -7.54
C VAL A 69 -9.95 -7.99 -8.99
N GLY A 70 -10.09 -8.99 -9.87
CA GLY A 70 -9.73 -8.87 -11.28
C GLY A 70 -8.26 -8.55 -11.52
N SER A 71 -7.34 -9.14 -10.75
CA SER A 71 -5.90 -8.87 -10.91
C SER A 71 -5.40 -9.36 -12.27
N SER A 72 -4.93 -8.45 -13.11
CA SER A 72 -4.46 -8.72 -14.48
C SER A 72 -2.98 -9.14 -14.59
N LEU A 73 -2.27 -9.27 -13.47
CA LEU A 73 -0.85 -9.60 -13.48
C LEU A 73 -0.61 -11.00 -14.06
N THR A 74 0.17 -11.08 -15.12
CA THR A 74 0.81 -12.30 -15.61
C THR A 74 2.24 -12.36 -15.07
N GLY A 75 2.57 -13.42 -14.31
CA GLY A 75 3.87 -13.56 -13.62
C GLY A 75 3.72 -13.73 -12.11
N ASP A 76 4.72 -13.31 -11.34
CA ASP A 76 4.72 -13.43 -9.88
C ASP A 76 5.15 -12.14 -9.16
N ARG A 77 5.11 -12.20 -7.82
CA ARG A 77 5.37 -11.07 -6.93
C ARG A 77 6.60 -11.29 -6.04
N LYS A 78 7.43 -12.29 -6.34
CA LYS A 78 8.54 -12.74 -5.46
C LYS A 78 9.64 -11.70 -5.27
N THR A 79 9.72 -10.71 -6.15
CA THR A 79 10.76 -9.67 -6.08
C THR A 79 10.40 -8.54 -5.10
N TYR A 80 9.21 -8.58 -4.50
CA TYR A 80 8.77 -7.59 -3.51
C TYR A 80 7.92 -8.19 -2.38
N GLN A 81 7.13 -9.24 -2.63
CA GLN A 81 6.55 -10.05 -1.55
C GLN A 81 7.56 -11.11 -1.09
N GLN A 82 7.71 -11.28 0.23
CA GLN A 82 8.71 -12.19 0.83
C GLN A 82 8.41 -13.68 0.63
#